data_AF-A0A497GWT4-F1
#
_entry.id   AF-A0A497GWT4-F1
#
_cell.length_a   1.000
_cell.length_b   1.000
_cell.length_c   1.000
_cell.angle_alpha   90.00
_cell.angle_beta   90.00
_cell.angle_gamma   90.00
#
_symmetry.space_group_name_H-M   'P 1'
#
loop_
_entity.id
_entity.type
_entity.pdbx_description
1 polymer ?
#
loop_
_entity_poly.entity_id
_entity_poly.type
_entity_poly.pdbx_seq_one_letter_code
_entity_poly.pdbx_strand_id
1 'polypeptide(L)'
;YIRKIEEIVLKSVIEDQGISDGFNVNIAPIDSFKRMYVKLSAVGYGDPKEIFSGDTDGLNIVIDENKFLLESTRSYVLAIEVEKENGDKTGWKYYPVKFN
;
A
#
# COMPACT_ATOMS: atom_id res chain seq x y z
N TYR A 1 8.98 -17.41 0.13
CA TYR A 1 7.80 -17.70 0.97
C TYR A 1 7.29 -16.40 1.57
N ILE A 2 6.10 -15.94 1.19
CA ILE A 2 5.47 -14.72 1.70
C ILE A 2 4.86 -15.05 3.07
N ARG A 3 5.41 -14.51 4.16
CA ARG A 3 4.82 -14.67 5.50
C ARG A 3 3.58 -13.76 5.59
N LYS A 4 2.42 -14.35 5.92
CA LYS A 4 1.17 -13.62 6.15
C LYS A 4 1.35 -12.70 7.36
N ILE A 5 1.03 -11.43 7.22
CA ILE A 5 1.17 -10.45 8.31
C ILE A 5 -0.21 -10.20 8.91
N GLU A 6 -0.40 -10.63 10.15
CA GLU A 6 -1.62 -10.38 10.91
C GLU A 6 -1.66 -8.96 11.50
N GLU A 7 -0.49 -8.34 11.74
CA GLU A 7 -0.36 -7.05 12.44
C GLU A 7 -0.70 -5.81 11.61
N ILE A 8 -0.57 -5.85 10.27
CA ILE A 8 -0.83 -4.66 9.43
C ILE A 8 -2.34 -4.54 9.21
N VAL A 9 -2.98 -3.60 9.90
CA VAL A 9 -4.38 -3.24 9.71
C VAL A 9 -4.46 -1.84 9.10
N LEU A 10 -5.14 -1.70 7.96
CA LEU A 10 -5.46 -0.38 7.40
C LEU A 10 -6.58 0.27 8.22
N LYS A 11 -6.43 1.55 8.54
CA LYS A 11 -7.46 2.31 9.29
C LYS A 11 -8.69 2.66 8.44
N SER A 12 -8.56 2.70 7.12
CA SER A 12 -9.64 2.96 6.16
C SER A 12 -9.84 1.76 5.24
N VAL A 13 -11.10 1.43 4.96
CA VAL A 13 -11.46 0.43 3.95
C VAL A 13 -11.26 1.08 2.57
N ILE A 14 -10.56 0.38 1.68
CA ILE A 14 -10.19 0.88 0.35
C ILE A 14 -11.42 1.02 -0.57
N GLU A 15 -12.56 0.43 -0.19
CA GLU A 15 -13.73 0.26 -1.06
C GLU A 15 -14.54 1.56 -1.31
N ASP A 16 -14.24 2.69 -0.67
CA ASP A 16 -15.02 3.95 -0.80
C ASP A 16 -14.17 5.23 -0.98
N GLN A 17 -12.90 5.14 -1.38
CA GLN A 17 -12.07 6.36 -1.58
C GLN A 17 -11.91 6.70 -3.06
N GLY A 18 -12.38 7.90 -3.44
CA GLY A 18 -12.13 8.48 -4.75
C GLY A 18 -10.63 8.80 -4.91
N ILE A 19 -10.06 8.45 -6.07
CA ILE A 19 -8.64 8.74 -6.38
C ILE A 19 -8.33 10.22 -6.58
N SER A 20 -9.37 11.06 -6.69
CA SER A 20 -9.27 12.50 -6.98
C SER A 20 -8.61 13.34 -5.89
N ASP A 21 -8.38 12.78 -4.70
CA ASP A 21 -7.71 13.46 -3.59
C ASP A 21 -6.38 12.76 -3.21
N GLY A 22 -5.93 11.82 -4.06
CA GLY A 22 -4.87 10.88 -3.73
C GLY A 22 -5.34 9.77 -2.79
N PHE A 23 -4.45 8.82 -2.51
CA PHE A 23 -4.75 7.66 -1.68
C PHE A 23 -3.87 7.66 -0.44
N ASN A 24 -4.48 7.87 0.73
CA ASN A 24 -3.77 7.93 2.00
C ASN A 24 -3.70 6.55 2.66
N VAL A 25 -2.51 5.95 2.64
CA VAL A 25 -2.23 4.69 3.31
C VAL A 25 -1.97 4.97 4.78
N ASN A 26 -2.94 4.62 5.63
CA ASN A 26 -2.84 4.74 7.08
C ASN A 26 -2.90 3.36 7.72
N ILE A 27 -1.86 2.98 8.45
CA ILE A 27 -1.84 1.74 9.22
C ILE A 27 -2.15 2.01 10.71
N ALA A 28 -2.68 0.99 11.39
CA ALA A 28 -2.78 1.00 12.85
C ALA A 28 -1.39 1.13 13.50
N PRO A 29 -1.29 1.67 14.73
CA PRO A 29 -0.02 1.65 15.47
C PRO A 29 0.53 0.23 15.58
N ILE A 30 1.84 0.09 15.33
CA ILE A 30 2.58 -1.16 15.45
C ILE A 30 3.64 -0.96 16.52
N ASP A 31 3.78 -1.95 17.41
CA ASP A 31 4.79 -1.91 18.45
C ASP A 31 6.21 -1.98 17.85
N SER A 32 7.12 -1.16 18.41
CA SER A 32 8.49 -1.00 17.92
C SER A 32 8.57 -0.65 16.42
N PHE A 33 7.62 0.12 15.90
CA PHE A 33 7.63 0.61 14.52
C PHE A 33 8.84 1.51 14.26
N LYS A 34 9.53 1.28 13.13
CA LYS A 34 10.61 2.14 12.66
C LYS A 34 10.28 2.81 11.33
N ARG A 35 9.87 2.01 10.34
CA ARG A 35 9.62 2.49 8.97
C ARG A 35 8.59 1.64 8.27
N MET A 36 7.83 2.26 7.36
CA MET A 36 6.94 1.60 6.43
C MET A 36 7.45 1.81 5.00
N TYR A 37 7.40 0.76 4.19
CA TYR A 37 7.58 0.81 2.74
C TYR A 37 6.27 0.42 2.05
N VAL A 38 5.87 1.21 1.06
CA VAL A 38 4.63 1.03 0.31
C VAL A 38 4.96 0.92 -1.16
N LYS A 39 4.30 -0.03 -1.83
CA LYS A 39 4.33 -0.20 -3.28
C LYS A 39 2.90 -0.28 -3.81
N LEU A 40 2.63 0.41 -4.90
CA LEU A 40 1.38 0.28 -5.65
C LEU A 40 1.67 -0.27 -7.04
N SER A 41 0.91 -1.28 -7.45
CA SER A 41 1.01 -1.87 -8.78
C SER A 41 -0.33 -1.85 -9.50
N ALA A 42 -0.35 -1.37 -10.74
CA ALA A 42 -1.48 -1.47 -11.64
C ALA A 42 -1.52 -2.87 -12.29
N VAL A 43 -2.72 -3.46 -12.34
CA VAL A 43 -2.97 -4.79 -12.91
C VAL A 43 -4.06 -4.67 -13.98
N GLY A 44 -3.85 -5.31 -15.12
CA GLY A 44 -4.81 -5.24 -16.24
C GLY A 44 -4.31 -5.76 -17.59
N TYR A 45 -3.00 -5.97 -17.76
CA TYR A 45 -2.39 -6.26 -19.07
C TYR A 45 -1.28 -7.34 -19.05
N GLY A 46 -1.25 -8.22 -18.02
CA GLY A 46 -0.16 -9.19 -17.81
C GLY A 46 0.48 -9.00 -16.44
N ASP A 47 1.81 -8.94 -16.39
CA ASP A 47 2.54 -8.74 -15.14
C ASP A 47 2.17 -7.40 -14.49
N PRO A 48 2.01 -7.36 -13.14
CA PRO A 48 1.74 -6.11 -12.43
C PRO A 48 2.81 -5.05 -12.70
N LYS A 49 2.39 -3.85 -13.11
CA LYS A 49 3.29 -2.71 -13.33
C LYS A 49 3.34 -1.85 -12.08
N GLU A 50 4.53 -1.64 -11.51
CA GLU A 50 4.71 -0.69 -10.42
C GLU A 50 4.47 0.74 -10.92
N ILE A 51 3.66 1.50 -10.17
CA ILE A 51 3.32 2.90 -10.49
C ILE A 51 3.71 3.86 -9.36
N PHE A 52 3.94 3.30 -8.17
CA PHE A 52 4.43 4.04 -7.03
C PHE A 52 5.21 3.10 -6.11
N SER A 53 6.31 3.61 -5.58
CA SER A 53 6.99 3.09 -4.40
C SER A 53 7.48 4.24 -3.54
N GLY A 54 7.44 4.07 -2.22
CA GLY A 54 7.89 5.07 -1.28
C GLY A 54 7.96 4.54 0.14
N ASP A 55 8.79 5.16 0.97
CA ASP A 55 8.95 4.86 2.38
C ASP A 55 8.69 6.08 3.27
N THR A 56 8.40 5.80 4.54
CA THR A 56 8.13 6.81 5.56
C THR A 56 8.49 6.28 6.94
N ASP A 57 9.05 7.14 7.80
CA ASP A 57 9.26 6.86 9.22
C ASP A 57 7.97 7.14 10.04
N GLY A 58 6.85 7.43 9.37
CA GLY A 58 5.52 7.59 9.97
C GLY A 58 4.56 6.45 9.63
N LEU A 59 3.42 6.40 10.32
CA LEU A 59 2.36 5.41 10.09
C LEU A 59 1.42 5.79 8.92
N ASN A 60 1.76 6.83 8.17
CA ASN A 60 1.00 7.31 7.03
C ASN A 60 1.91 7.67 5.84
N ILE A 61 1.41 7.38 4.64
CA ILE A 61 1.98 7.89 3.39
C ILE A 61 0.86 8.18 2.39
N VAL A 62 0.98 9.30 1.69
CA VAL A 62 0.02 9.70 0.66
C VAL A 62 0.57 9.32 -0.71
N ILE A 63 -0.20 8.56 -1.48
CA ILE A 63 0.05 8.30 -2.89
C ILE A 63 -0.71 9.33 -3.70
N ASP A 64 0.03 10.16 -4.42
CA ASP A 64 -0.52 11.23 -5.26
C ASP A 64 -1.49 10.67 -6.33
N GLU A 65 -2.60 11.38 -6.58
CA GLU A 65 -3.63 11.00 -7.55
C GLU A 65 -3.09 10.74 -8.96
N ASN A 66 -2.03 11.47 -9.34
CA ASN A 66 -1.43 11.37 -10.67
C ASN A 66 -0.79 9.99 -10.92
N LYS A 67 -0.58 9.20 -9.86
CA LYS A 67 -0.07 7.82 -9.97
C LYS A 67 -1.13 6.84 -10.46
N PHE A 68 -2.42 7.19 -10.41
CA PHE A 68 -3.52 6.29 -10.79
C PHE A 68 -3.92 6.38 -12.27
N LEU A 69 -3.32 7.27 -13.07
CA LEU A 69 -3.78 7.61 -14.44
C LEU A 69 -3.36 6.65 -15.56
N LEU A 70 -3.07 5.37 -15.27
CA LEU A 70 -2.72 4.41 -16.33
C LEU A 70 -3.99 3.95 -17.06
N GLU A 71 -4.10 4.36 -18.33
CA GLU A 71 -5.11 3.85 -19.26
C GLU A 71 -5.13 2.31 -19.25
N SER A 72 -6.33 1.73 -19.22
CA SER A 72 -6.58 0.27 -19.18
C SER A 72 -6.26 -0.45 -17.87
N THR A 73 -6.03 0.25 -16.75
CA THR A 73 -5.92 -0.40 -15.44
C THR A 73 -7.27 -0.97 -15.00
N ARG A 74 -7.30 -2.24 -14.57
CA ARG A 74 -8.53 -2.92 -14.09
C ARG A 74 -8.61 -2.99 -12.57
N SER A 75 -7.46 -3.02 -11.91
CA SER A 75 -7.35 -3.06 -10.45
C SER A 75 -5.97 -2.60 -10.04
N TYR A 76 -5.83 -2.14 -8.79
CA TYR A 76 -4.52 -1.87 -8.22
C TYR A 76 -4.28 -2.80 -7.04
N VAL A 77 -3.01 -3.12 -6.83
CA VAL A 77 -2.55 -3.93 -5.72
C VAL A 77 -1.62 -3.07 -4.89
N LEU A 78 -2.07 -2.74 -3.68
CA LEU A 78 -1.27 -2.07 -2.68
C LEU A 78 -0.50 -3.12 -1.90
N ALA A 79 0.80 -2.96 -1.77
CA ALA A 79 1.67 -3.78 -0.95
C ALA A 79 2.31 -2.90 0.14
N ILE A 80 2.34 -3.39 1.38
CA ILE A 80 2.97 -2.71 2.53
C ILE A 80 3.92 -3.67 3.22
N GLU A 81 5.15 -3.22 3.48
CA GLU A 81 6.18 -3.85 4.33
C GLU A 81 6.49 -2.90 5.49
N VAL A 82 6.61 -3.41 6.72
CA VAL A 82 7.02 -2.62 7.89
C VAL A 82 8.31 -3.18 8.48
N GLU A 83 9.26 -2.29 8.77
CA GLU A 83 10.48 -2.55 9.52
C GLU A 83 10.30 -2.11 10.97
N LYS A 84 10.67 -2.97 11.91
CA LYS A 84 10.71 -2.69 13.35
C LYS A 84 12.09 -2.19 13.78
N GLU A 85 12.19 -1.58 14.96
CA GLU A 85 13.46 -1.03 15.49
C GLU A 85 14.57 -2.07 15.60
N ASN A 86 14.22 -3.33 15.85
CA ASN A 86 15.15 -4.47 15.91
C ASN A 86 15.62 -4.99 14.53
N GLY A 87 15.15 -4.38 13.43
CA GLY A 87 15.45 -4.78 12.06
C GLY A 87 14.53 -5.87 11.49
N ASP A 88 13.54 -6.35 12.26
CA ASP A 88 12.57 -7.32 11.76
C ASP A 88 11.66 -6.70 10.70
N LYS A 89 11.44 -7.45 9.62
CA LYS A 89 10.55 -7.05 8.52
C LYS A 89 9.28 -7.89 8.54
N THR A 90 8.15 -7.22 8.51
CA THR A 90 6.83 -7.83 8.33
C THR A 90 6.53 -7.84 6.84
N GLY A 91 6.65 -9.01 6.20
CA GLY A 91 6.61 -9.29 4.74
C GLY A 91 5.80 -8.35 3.81
N TRP A 92 4.81 -8.87 3.07
CA TRP A 92 3.95 -8.01 2.25
C TRP A 92 2.48 -8.33 2.48
N LYS A 93 1.65 -7.31 2.75
CA LYS A 93 0.19 -7.43 2.75
C LYS A 93 -0.40 -6.74 1.53
N TYR A 94 -1.20 -7.50 0.77
CA TYR A 94 -1.78 -7.07 -0.48
C TYR A 94 -3.25 -6.69 -0.30
N TYR A 95 -3.62 -5.52 -0.80
CA TYR A 95 -5.01 -5.08 -0.80
C TYR A 95 -5.47 -4.78 -2.23
N PRO A 96 -6.61 -5.35 -2.66
CA PRO A 96 -7.23 -4.93 -3.92
C PRO A 96 -7.79 -3.52 -3.74
N VAL A 97 -7.41 -2.63 -4.65
CA VAL A 97 -8.03 -1.31 -4.80
C VAL A 97 -9.08 -1.43 -5.89
N LYS A 98 -10.36 -1.27 -5.51
CA LYS A 98 -11.50 -1.27 -6.43
C LYS A 98 -12.08 0.14 -6.48
N PHE A 99 -12.50 0.58 -7.67
CA PHE A 99 -13.17 1.85 -7.89
C PHE A 99 -14.54 1.59 -8.50
N ASN A 100 -15.56 2.34 -8.07
CA ASN A 100 -16.87 2.40 -8.71
C ASN A 100 -16.86 3.43 -9.84
#